data_AF-A0A966QGD7-F1
#
_entry.id   AF-A0A966QGD7-F1
#
_cell.length_a   1.000
_cell.length_b   1.000
_cell.length_c   1.000
_cell.angle_alpha   90.00
_cell.angle_beta   90.00
_cell.angle_gamma   90.00
#
_symmetry.space_group_name_H-M   'P 1'
#
loop_
_entity.id
_entity.type
_entity.pdbx_description
1 polymer ?
#
loop_
_entity_poly.entity_id
_entity_poly.type
_entity_poly.pdbx_seq_one_letter_code
_entity_poly.pdbx_strand_id
1 'polypeptide(L)'
;MNFPPPQVPPPLPPRATTRRPTVRRDPFRRSRRRRNSDIVVTNALIATNLGIYVWTLLGQLSQSALSGQLSGTTERLVISRSFLDQGEWYRLVSSGFVHFGILHVALNMYLLYQLGRLLEPTLGSLTFGLVYGASLLGGSAGALLLSPNALTGGASGAVFGIMAAAVVGMRERGVNPLQTGLGMTFLI
;
A
#
# COMPACT_ATOMS: atom_id res chain seq x y z
N MET A 1 46.15 -85.03 -14.19
CA MET A 1 46.24 -83.59 -13.86
C MET A 1 44.93 -83.21 -13.19
N ASN A 2 44.97 -82.85 -11.90
CA ASN A 2 43.79 -82.55 -11.10
C ASN A 2 43.62 -81.03 -11.09
N PHE A 3 42.66 -80.49 -11.85
CA PHE A 3 42.40 -79.06 -11.85
C PHE A 3 41.45 -78.71 -10.70
N PRO A 4 41.77 -77.69 -9.89
CA PRO A 4 40.86 -77.25 -8.85
C PRO A 4 39.58 -76.68 -9.48
N PRO A 5 38.42 -76.82 -8.80
CA PRO A 5 37.16 -76.34 -9.32
C PRO A 5 37.15 -74.80 -9.48
N PRO A 6 36.36 -74.26 -10.42
CA PRO A 6 36.27 -72.82 -10.64
C PRO A 6 35.78 -72.10 -9.38
N GLN A 7 36.54 -71.12 -8.89
CA GLN A 7 36.13 -70.29 -7.77
C GLN A 7 35.18 -69.20 -8.27
N VAL A 8 33.93 -69.22 -7.79
CA VAL A 8 32.96 -68.16 -8.08
C VAL A 8 33.30 -66.96 -7.18
N PRO A 9 33.51 -65.76 -7.74
CA PRO A 9 33.78 -64.58 -6.92
C PRO A 9 32.58 -64.24 -6.02
N PRO A 10 32.82 -63.70 -4.82
CA PRO A 10 31.75 -63.33 -3.91
C PRO A 10 30.84 -62.26 -4.53
N PRO A 11 29.55 -62.23 -4.14
CA PRO A 11 28.60 -61.25 -4.65
C PRO A 11 29.04 -59.82 -4.29
N LEU A 12 28.84 -58.90 -5.23
CA LEU A 12 29.19 -57.50 -5.05
C LEU A 12 28.41 -56.89 -3.88
N PRO A 13 29.04 -56.00 -3.08
CA PRO A 13 28.35 -55.32 -1.99
C PRO A 13 27.20 -54.46 -2.53
N PRO A 14 26.13 -54.28 -1.73
CA PRO A 14 25.00 -53.44 -2.12
C PRO A 14 25.48 -52.02 -2.44
N ARG A 15 25.09 -51.52 -3.61
CA ARG A 15 25.44 -50.17 -4.05
C ARG A 15 24.89 -49.18 -3.03
N ALA A 16 25.77 -48.49 -2.30
CA ALA A 16 25.38 -47.44 -1.38
C ALA A 16 24.61 -46.37 -2.17
N THR A 17 23.30 -46.33 -1.99
CA THR A 17 22.46 -45.27 -2.52
C THR A 17 22.86 -43.98 -1.83
N THR A 18 23.71 -43.18 -2.47
CA THR A 18 23.98 -41.81 -2.06
C THR A 18 22.65 -41.06 -2.15
N ARG A 19 21.97 -40.93 -1.00
CA ARG A 19 20.80 -40.08 -0.85
C ARG A 19 21.25 -38.67 -1.25
N ARG A 20 20.80 -38.20 -2.42
CA ARG A 20 21.02 -36.81 -2.85
C ARG A 20 20.63 -35.90 -1.69
N PRO A 21 21.49 -34.95 -1.27
CA PRO A 21 21.11 -34.00 -0.26
C PRO A 21 19.91 -33.23 -0.79
N THR A 22 18.74 -33.45 -0.20
CA THR A 22 17.57 -32.64 -0.46
C THR A 22 17.94 -31.24 -0.05
N VAL A 23 18.17 -30.36 -1.03
CA VAL A 23 18.34 -28.92 -0.83
C VAL A 23 17.15 -28.47 0.02
N ARG A 24 17.40 -28.23 1.31
CA ARG A 24 16.39 -27.83 2.29
C ARG A 24 15.97 -26.41 1.88
N ARG A 25 14.92 -26.34 1.05
CA ARG A 25 14.37 -25.08 0.54
C ARG A 25 13.97 -24.24 1.74
N ASP A 26 14.69 -23.14 1.93
CA ASP A 26 14.56 -22.29 3.10
C ASP A 26 13.13 -21.68 3.16
N PRO A 27 12.27 -22.10 4.09
CA PRO A 27 10.86 -21.65 4.13
C PRO A 27 10.73 -20.16 4.40
N PHE A 28 11.74 -19.55 5.04
CA PHE A 28 11.79 -18.12 5.37
C PHE A 28 11.89 -17.22 4.14
N ARG A 29 12.50 -17.68 3.03
CA ARG A 29 12.64 -16.86 1.82
C ARG A 29 11.32 -16.76 1.03
N ARG A 30 10.42 -17.73 1.17
CA ARG A 30 9.08 -17.71 0.55
C ARG A 30 8.09 -16.80 1.28
N SER A 31 8.15 -16.72 2.62
CA SER A 31 7.20 -15.93 3.41
C SER A 31 7.38 -14.41 3.25
N ARG A 32 8.60 -13.96 2.96
CA ARG A 32 8.90 -12.53 2.75
C ARG A 32 8.57 -12.05 1.34
N ARG A 33 8.73 -12.93 0.33
CA ARG A 33 8.40 -12.62 -1.08
C ARG A 33 6.89 -12.59 -1.33
N ARG A 34 6.10 -13.45 -0.67
CA ARG A 34 4.63 -13.40 -0.72
C ARG A 34 4.07 -12.11 -0.12
N ARG A 35 4.48 -11.74 1.10
CA ARG A 35 4.00 -10.52 1.78
C ARG A 35 4.15 -9.22 0.99
N ASN A 36 5.19 -9.07 0.17
CA ASN A 36 5.35 -7.87 -0.68
C ASN A 36 4.55 -7.93 -1.99
N SER A 37 4.26 -9.13 -2.51
CA SER A 37 3.32 -9.31 -3.62
C SER A 37 1.85 -9.25 -3.19
N ASP A 38 1.58 -9.21 -1.89
CA ASP A 38 0.22 -9.14 -1.34
C ASP A 38 -0.25 -7.68 -1.11
N ILE A 39 0.61 -6.67 -1.33
CA ILE A 39 0.33 -5.23 -1.12
C ILE A 39 0.59 -4.36 -2.36
N VAL A 40 0.29 -4.88 -3.55
CA VAL A 40 0.61 -4.24 -4.83
C VAL A 40 -0.09 -2.90 -4.98
N VAL A 41 -1.38 -2.83 -4.64
CA VAL A 41 -2.19 -1.60 -4.77
C VAL A 41 -1.74 -0.57 -3.75
N THR A 42 -1.48 -0.98 -2.51
CA THR A 42 -0.93 -0.10 -1.47
C THR A 42 0.37 0.55 -1.95
N ASN A 43 1.31 -0.25 -2.47
CA ASN A 43 2.58 0.25 -2.97
C ASN A 43 2.40 1.19 -4.18
N ALA A 44 1.49 0.86 -5.10
CA ALA A 44 1.17 1.70 -6.24
C ALA A 44 0.61 3.06 -5.78
N LEU A 45 -0.35 3.06 -4.85
CA LEU A 45 -0.93 4.28 -4.29
C LEU A 45 0.10 5.14 -3.57
N ILE A 46 0.99 4.53 -2.77
CA ILE A 46 2.08 5.26 -2.11
C ILE A 46 3.01 5.89 -3.16
N ALA A 47 3.41 5.13 -4.17
CA ALA A 47 4.27 5.62 -5.24
C ALA A 47 3.62 6.78 -6.01
N THR A 48 2.32 6.67 -6.33
CA THR A 48 1.56 7.73 -7.00
C THR A 48 1.48 9.00 -6.14
N ASN A 49 1.14 8.88 -4.86
CA ASN A 49 1.07 10.02 -3.94
C ASN A 49 2.43 10.72 -3.78
N LEU A 50 3.51 9.95 -3.60
CA LEU A 50 4.87 10.50 -3.51
C LEU A 50 5.32 11.12 -4.84
N GLY A 51 5.01 10.50 -5.98
CA GLY A 51 5.34 11.03 -7.30
C GLY A 51 4.65 12.36 -7.59
N ILE A 52 3.35 12.47 -7.27
CA ILE A 52 2.59 13.72 -7.39
C ILE A 52 3.14 14.77 -6.42
N TYR A 53 3.45 14.40 -5.18
CA TYR A 53 4.07 15.32 -4.22
C TYR A 53 5.40 15.88 -4.73
N VAL A 54 6.29 15.02 -5.21
CA VAL A 54 7.58 15.43 -5.80
C VAL A 54 7.37 16.32 -7.02
N TRP A 55 6.42 16.01 -7.91
CA TRP A 55 6.09 16.89 -9.03
C TRP A 55 5.67 18.27 -8.52
N THR A 56 4.69 18.34 -7.63
CA THR A 56 4.20 19.62 -7.09
C THR A 56 5.28 20.40 -6.36
N LEU A 57 6.25 19.72 -5.73
CA LEU A 57 7.41 20.32 -5.09
C LEU A 57 8.39 20.90 -6.12
N LEU A 58 8.72 20.15 -7.19
CA LEU A 58 9.56 20.65 -8.27
C LEU A 58 8.94 21.86 -8.97
N GLY A 59 7.62 21.87 -9.15
CA GLY A 59 6.87 23.01 -9.70
C GLY A 59 6.82 24.23 -8.78
N GLN A 60 7.04 24.07 -7.47
CA GLN A 60 7.23 25.16 -6.52
C GLN A 60 8.67 25.69 -6.53
N LEU A 61 9.65 24.82 -6.76
CA LEU A 61 11.06 25.22 -6.85
C LEU A 61 11.38 25.96 -8.16
N SER A 62 10.68 25.64 -9.25
CA SER A 62 10.88 26.29 -10.56
C SER A 62 10.23 27.67 -10.68
N GLN A 63 9.11 27.91 -9.97
CA GLN A 63 8.49 29.22 -9.83
C GLN A 63 9.01 29.83 -8.54
N SER A 64 10.04 30.68 -8.64
CA SER A 64 10.73 31.34 -7.53
C SER A 64 9.87 31.48 -6.26
N ALA A 65 10.25 30.73 -5.22
CA ALA A 65 9.54 30.54 -3.94
C ALA A 65 9.34 31.80 -3.07
N LEU A 66 9.48 33.00 -3.64
CA LEU A 66 9.48 34.26 -2.91
C LEU A 66 8.08 34.85 -2.66
N SER A 67 7.02 34.31 -3.28
CA SER A 67 5.66 34.85 -3.14
C SER A 67 4.77 34.10 -2.13
N GLY A 68 5.17 32.95 -1.59
CA GLY A 68 4.34 32.16 -0.66
C GLY A 68 3.00 31.69 -1.24
N GLN A 69 2.79 31.86 -2.56
CA GLN A 69 1.59 31.40 -3.26
C GLN A 69 1.69 29.90 -3.54
N LEU A 70 0.54 29.22 -3.49
CA LEU A 70 0.44 27.85 -3.98
C LEU A 70 0.96 27.82 -5.42
N SER A 71 1.89 26.91 -5.74
CA SER A 71 2.32 26.74 -7.14
C SER A 71 1.09 26.50 -8.00
N GLY A 72 1.03 27.12 -9.18
CA GLY A 72 -0.06 26.88 -10.15
C GLY A 72 -0.25 25.40 -10.51
N THR A 73 0.71 24.53 -10.18
CA THR A 73 0.59 23.08 -10.29
C THR A 73 -0.31 22.48 -9.20
N THR A 74 -0.19 22.96 -7.96
CA THR A 74 -1.02 22.55 -6.83
C THR A 74 -2.45 23.07 -7.01
N GLU A 75 -2.61 24.32 -7.44
CA GLU A 75 -3.93 24.92 -7.70
C GLU A 75 -4.74 24.18 -8.77
N ARG A 76 -4.10 23.48 -9.70
CA ARG A 76 -4.75 22.64 -10.73
C ARG A 76 -5.31 21.32 -10.20
N LEU A 77 -4.89 20.89 -9.02
CA LEU A 77 -5.21 19.56 -8.51
C LEU A 77 -6.07 19.59 -7.25
N VAL A 78 -6.09 20.71 -6.51
CA VAL A 78 -6.95 20.93 -5.33
C VAL A 78 -8.42 21.05 -5.70
N ILE A 79 -9.29 20.88 -4.71
CA ILE A 79 -10.74 20.99 -4.90
C ILE A 79 -11.34 22.13 -4.07
N SER A 80 -12.30 22.82 -4.69
CA SER A 80 -13.24 23.75 -4.08
C SER A 80 -14.56 23.72 -4.88
N ARG A 81 -15.65 24.23 -4.30
CA ARG A 81 -16.95 24.30 -4.97
C ARG A 81 -16.91 25.10 -6.27
N SER A 82 -16.17 26.22 -6.27
CA SER A 82 -16.06 27.10 -7.45
C SER A 82 -15.47 26.41 -8.68
N PHE A 83 -14.59 25.41 -8.49
CA PHE A 83 -14.03 24.64 -9.61
C PHE A 83 -14.99 23.58 -10.13
N LEU A 84 -15.81 22.98 -9.25
CA LEU A 84 -16.84 22.03 -9.67
C LEU A 84 -17.96 22.69 -10.46
N ASP A 85 -18.35 23.91 -10.05
CA ASP A 85 -19.34 24.71 -10.78
C ASP A 85 -18.84 25.08 -12.20
N GLN A 86 -17.52 25.04 -12.44
CA GLN A 86 -16.88 25.22 -13.75
C GLN A 86 -16.72 23.91 -14.54
N GLY A 87 -17.23 22.78 -14.02
CA GLY A 87 -17.17 21.48 -14.67
C GLY A 87 -15.88 20.69 -14.43
N GLU A 88 -15.02 21.11 -13.49
CA GLU A 88 -13.74 20.46 -13.22
C GLU A 88 -13.87 19.23 -12.30
N TRP A 89 -14.76 18.30 -12.64
CA TRP A 89 -15.08 17.11 -11.83
C TRP A 89 -13.90 16.17 -11.57
N TYR A 90 -12.86 16.22 -12.41
CA TYR A 90 -11.62 15.47 -12.21
C TYR A 90 -10.94 15.79 -10.86
N ARG A 91 -11.22 16.97 -10.30
CA ARG A 91 -10.72 17.42 -8.99
C ARG A 91 -11.24 16.63 -7.82
N LEU A 92 -12.37 15.93 -7.95
CA LEU A 92 -12.85 14.99 -6.94
C LEU A 92 -11.85 13.85 -6.69
N VAL A 93 -11.13 13.45 -7.73
CA VAL A 93 -10.13 12.38 -7.65
C VAL A 93 -8.73 12.95 -7.47
N SER A 94 -8.35 13.98 -8.23
CA SER A 94 -6.98 14.50 -8.19
C SER A 94 -6.61 15.13 -6.86
N SER A 95 -7.57 15.78 -6.18
CA SER A 95 -7.33 16.42 -4.87
C SER A 95 -6.92 15.41 -3.82
N GLY A 96 -7.37 14.15 -3.95
CA GLY A 96 -7.00 13.04 -3.08
C GLY A 96 -5.51 12.67 -3.13
N PHE A 97 -4.73 13.20 -4.07
CA PHE A 97 -3.29 12.92 -4.18
C PHE A 97 -2.39 14.13 -3.86
N VAL A 98 -2.99 15.31 -3.65
CA VAL A 98 -2.25 16.54 -3.36
C VAL A 98 -1.92 16.64 -1.88
N HIS A 99 -0.69 17.01 -1.53
CA HIS A 99 -0.27 17.17 -0.14
C HIS A 99 0.44 18.51 0.08
N PHE A 100 0.00 19.25 1.10
CA PHE A 100 0.50 20.62 1.41
C PHE A 100 1.73 20.65 2.33
N GLY A 101 2.43 19.53 2.54
CA GLY A 101 3.63 19.51 3.38
C GLY A 101 4.22 18.12 3.60
N ILE A 102 5.50 18.09 4.00
CA ILE A 102 6.27 16.86 4.20
C ILE A 102 5.65 15.99 5.30
N LEU A 103 5.27 16.61 6.42
CA LEU A 103 4.64 15.89 7.54
C LEU A 103 3.29 15.28 7.11
N HIS A 104 2.49 16.04 6.35
CA HIS A 104 1.17 15.60 5.90
C HIS A 104 1.25 14.38 4.97
N VAL A 105 2.17 14.39 4.00
CA VAL A 105 2.39 13.22 3.14
C VAL A 105 3.00 12.05 3.92
N ALA A 106 3.96 12.31 4.81
CA ALA A 106 4.61 11.25 5.59
C ALA A 106 3.61 10.48 6.46
N LEU A 107 2.72 11.20 7.18
CA LEU A 107 1.69 10.58 8.00
C LEU A 107 0.69 9.78 7.16
N ASN A 108 0.20 10.33 6.04
CA ASN A 108 -0.72 9.61 5.16
C ASN A 108 -0.08 8.34 4.60
N MET A 109 1.17 8.40 4.15
CA MET A 109 1.85 7.23 3.58
C MET A 109 2.15 6.19 4.65
N TYR A 110 2.49 6.61 5.87
CA TYR A 110 2.66 5.71 7.01
C TYR A 110 1.36 4.98 7.35
N LEU A 111 0.25 5.71 7.47
CA LEU A 111 -1.08 5.13 7.74
C LEU A 111 -1.52 4.20 6.61
N LEU A 112 -1.39 4.63 5.36
CA LEU A 112 -1.74 3.83 4.19
C LEU A 112 -0.93 2.53 4.12
N TYR A 113 0.37 2.60 4.41
CA TYR A 113 1.22 1.40 4.46
C TYR A 113 0.80 0.44 5.56
N GLN A 114 0.54 0.94 6.77
CA GLN A 114 0.17 0.12 7.91
C GLN A 114 -1.20 -0.56 7.68
N LEU A 115 -2.19 0.20 7.21
CA LEU A 115 -3.53 -0.31 6.90
C LEU A 115 -3.53 -1.22 5.68
N GLY A 116 -2.77 -0.88 4.63
CA GLY A 116 -2.64 -1.69 3.42
C GLY A 116 -2.05 -3.08 3.71
N ARG A 117 -1.03 -3.15 4.57
CA ARG A 117 -0.47 -4.45 5.02
C ARG A 117 -1.44 -5.33 5.78
N LEU A 118 -2.45 -4.74 6.42
CA LEU A 118 -3.47 -5.47 7.16
C LEU A 118 -4.61 -5.90 6.22
N LEU A 119 -5.09 -4.97 5.40
CA LEU A 119 -6.33 -5.14 4.66
C LEU A 119 -6.15 -5.70 3.26
N GLU A 120 -5.12 -5.30 2.52
CA GLU A 120 -4.97 -5.74 1.13
C GLU A 120 -4.82 -7.27 1.00
N PRO A 121 -4.02 -7.96 1.82
CA PRO A 121 -3.93 -9.43 1.78
C PRO A 121 -5.24 -10.12 2.20
N THR A 122 -6.06 -9.44 2.99
CA THR A 122 -7.30 -10.00 3.57
C THR A 122 -8.50 -9.78 2.66
N LEU A 123 -8.59 -8.64 2.00
CA LEU A 123 -9.69 -8.24 1.10
C LEU A 123 -9.40 -8.59 -0.36
N GLY A 124 -8.13 -8.77 -0.72
CA GLY A 124 -7.65 -8.81 -2.09
C GLY A 124 -7.45 -7.42 -2.68
N SER A 125 -6.50 -7.30 -3.59
CA SER A 125 -6.08 -6.02 -4.20
C SER A 125 -7.22 -5.25 -4.89
N LEU A 126 -8.14 -5.93 -5.59
CA LEU A 126 -9.26 -5.27 -6.26
C LEU A 126 -10.22 -4.61 -5.26
N THR A 127 -10.70 -5.37 -4.28
CA THR A 127 -11.60 -4.88 -3.24
C THR A 127 -10.96 -3.74 -2.46
N PHE A 128 -9.69 -3.87 -2.09
CA PHE A 128 -8.94 -2.82 -1.41
C PHE A 128 -8.90 -1.53 -2.25
N GLY A 129 -8.60 -1.64 -3.55
CA GLY A 129 -8.59 -0.50 -4.46
C GLY A 129 -9.97 0.17 -4.60
N LEU A 130 -11.05 -0.61 -4.67
CA LEU A 130 -12.41 -0.08 -4.72
C LEU A 130 -12.80 0.65 -3.44
N VAL A 131 -12.48 0.08 -2.27
CA VAL A 131 -12.73 0.73 -0.97
C VAL A 131 -11.93 2.02 -0.87
N TYR A 132 -10.67 2.03 -1.32
CA TYR A 132 -9.84 3.24 -1.34
C TYR A 132 -10.46 4.31 -2.24
N GLY A 133 -10.87 3.95 -3.46
CA GLY A 133 -11.49 4.88 -4.41
C GLY A 133 -12.82 5.45 -3.90
N ALA A 134 -13.68 4.60 -3.33
CA ALA A 134 -14.94 5.05 -2.73
C ALA A 134 -14.71 5.97 -1.53
N SER A 135 -13.73 5.64 -0.69
CA SER A 135 -13.33 6.46 0.46
C SER A 135 -12.77 7.81 0.04
N LEU A 136 -11.99 7.85 -1.05
CA LEU A 136 -11.47 9.08 -1.63
C LEU A 136 -12.62 9.99 -2.08
N LEU A 137 -13.58 9.46 -2.85
CA LEU A 137 -14.74 10.22 -3.31
C LEU A 137 -15.62 10.70 -2.14
N GLY A 138 -15.85 9.83 -1.15
CA GLY A 138 -16.58 10.19 0.07
C GLY A 138 -15.89 11.29 0.87
N GLY A 139 -14.56 11.23 0.97
CA GLY A 139 -13.75 12.29 1.59
C GLY A 139 -13.85 13.61 0.85
N SER A 140 -13.75 13.60 -0.48
CA SER A 140 -13.93 14.79 -1.32
C SER A 140 -15.33 15.38 -1.18
N ALA A 141 -16.37 14.56 -1.15
CA ALA A 141 -17.74 15.00 -0.91
C ALA A 141 -17.91 15.61 0.49
N GLY A 142 -17.36 14.97 1.53
CA GLY A 142 -17.38 15.50 2.90
C GLY A 142 -16.67 16.85 3.02
N ALA A 143 -15.52 17.02 2.37
CA ALA A 143 -14.79 18.27 2.33
C ALA A 143 -15.63 19.41 1.71
N LEU A 144 -16.35 19.12 0.63
CA LEU A 144 -17.24 20.07 -0.04
C LEU A 144 -18.49 20.42 0.79
N LEU A 145 -19.03 19.46 1.55
CA LEU A 145 -20.18 19.69 2.40
C LEU A 145 -19.85 20.53 3.62
N LEU A 146 -18.69 20.29 4.24
CA LEU A 146 -18.28 20.97 5.47
C LEU A 146 -17.58 22.31 5.21
N SER A 147 -16.77 22.38 4.16
CA SER A 147 -15.92 23.53 3.85
C SER A 147 -15.91 23.83 2.35
N PRO A 148 -17.04 24.22 1.74
CA PRO A 148 -17.19 24.34 0.29
C PRO A 148 -16.22 25.33 -0.38
N ASN A 149 -15.82 26.37 0.35
CA ASN A 149 -14.97 27.45 -0.15
C ASN A 149 -13.49 27.26 0.18
N ALA A 150 -13.13 26.24 0.96
CA ALA A 150 -11.74 25.97 1.31
C ALA A 150 -11.05 25.20 0.18
N LEU A 151 -9.79 25.55 -0.09
CA LEU A 151 -8.93 24.71 -0.93
C LEU A 151 -8.56 23.46 -0.15
N THR A 152 -9.04 22.31 -0.59
CA THR A 152 -8.82 21.03 0.08
C THR A 152 -8.07 20.05 -0.83
N GLY A 153 -7.29 19.19 -0.20
CA GLY A 153 -6.45 18.20 -0.88
C GLY A 153 -5.73 17.32 0.14
N GLY A 154 -5.62 16.03 -0.17
CA GLY A 154 -4.98 15.03 0.68
C GLY A 154 -5.58 13.66 0.52
N ALA A 155 -4.74 12.62 0.65
CA ALA A 155 -5.20 11.23 0.66
C ALA A 155 -5.96 10.85 1.94
N SER A 156 -6.08 11.77 2.90
CA SER A 156 -6.62 11.52 4.24
C SER A 156 -8.06 11.01 4.21
N GLY A 157 -8.92 11.52 3.33
CA GLY A 157 -10.28 11.00 3.17
C GLY A 157 -10.30 9.51 2.79
N ALA A 158 -9.41 9.11 1.88
CA ALA A 158 -9.26 7.72 1.49
C ALA A 158 -8.68 6.85 2.63
N VAL A 159 -7.66 7.36 3.33
CA VAL A 159 -7.02 6.68 4.46
C VAL A 159 -7.98 6.48 5.63
N PHE A 160 -8.79 7.48 5.97
CA PHE A 160 -9.80 7.36 7.03
C PHE A 160 -10.92 6.38 6.67
N GLY A 161 -11.34 6.32 5.40
CA GLY A 161 -12.31 5.30 4.98
C GLY A 161 -11.74 3.88 5.01
N ILE A 162 -10.47 3.68 4.64
CA ILE A 162 -9.77 2.41 4.82
C ILE A 162 -9.63 2.05 6.30
N MET A 163 -9.34 3.04 7.14
CA MET A 163 -9.27 2.88 8.59
C MET A 163 -10.63 2.44 9.18
N ALA A 164 -11.73 3.05 8.73
CA ALA A 164 -13.08 2.64 9.12
C ALA A 164 -13.40 1.20 8.65
N ALA A 165 -13.04 0.85 7.42
CA ALA A 165 -13.19 -0.51 6.90
C ALA A 165 -12.38 -1.53 7.73
N ALA A 166 -11.20 -1.15 8.20
CA ALA A 166 -10.40 -1.99 9.10
C ALA A 166 -11.09 -2.24 10.44
N VAL A 167 -11.65 -1.19 11.05
CA VAL A 167 -12.37 -1.30 12.33
C VAL A 167 -13.60 -2.18 12.19
N VAL A 168 -14.40 -1.98 11.14
CA VAL A 168 -15.60 -2.79 10.88
C VAL A 168 -15.22 -4.26 10.66
N GLY A 169 -14.25 -4.53 9.79
CA GLY A 169 -13.80 -5.89 9.51
C GLY A 169 -13.18 -6.61 10.72
N MET A 170 -12.50 -5.87 11.62
CA MET A 170 -11.98 -6.44 12.89
C MET A 170 -13.11 -6.75 13.87
N ARG A 171 -14.12 -5.87 13.99
CA ARG A 171 -15.29 -6.08 14.85
C ARG A 171 -16.10 -7.30 14.43
N GLU A 172 -16.34 -7.49 13.14
CA GLU A 172 -17.05 -8.67 12.62
C GLU A 172 -16.33 -9.98 12.95
N ARG A 173 -15.01 -9.94 13.12
CA ARG A 173 -14.18 -11.10 13.48
C ARG A 173 -13.97 -11.26 14.98
N GLY A 174 -14.58 -10.41 15.82
CA GLY A 174 -14.42 -10.42 17.28
C GLY A 174 -13.02 -10.02 17.75
N VAL A 175 -12.22 -9.36 16.90
CA VAL A 175 -10.85 -8.94 17.24
C VAL A 175 -10.86 -7.48 17.69
N ASN A 176 -10.29 -7.20 18.86
CA ASN A 176 -10.18 -5.83 19.38
C ASN A 176 -9.09 -5.04 18.63
N PRO A 177 -9.44 -3.96 17.91
CA PRO A 177 -8.48 -3.14 17.13
C PRO A 177 -7.35 -2.55 17.98
N LEU A 178 -7.64 -2.30 19.27
CA LEU A 178 -6.69 -1.70 20.20
C LEU A 178 -5.62 -2.69 20.69
N GLN A 179 -5.86 -4.00 20.53
CA GLN A 179 -4.96 -5.07 21.00
C GLN A 179 -4.06 -5.64 19.88
N THR A 180 -4.28 -5.25 18.62
CA THR A 180 -3.55 -5.76 17.45
C THR A 180 -2.26 -4.99 17.10
N GLY A 181 -1.83 -4.07 17.96
CA GLY A 181 -0.73 -3.12 17.69
C GLY A 181 -1.14 -1.93 16.82
N LEU A 182 -2.40 -1.88 16.38
CA LEU A 182 -2.98 -0.76 15.62
C LEU A 182 -3.53 0.35 16.52
N GLY A 183 -3.61 0.13 17.84
CA GLY A 183 -4.10 1.14 18.79
C GLY A 183 -3.36 2.48 18.66
N MET A 184 -2.04 2.45 18.44
CA MET A 184 -1.25 3.65 18.19
C MET A 184 -1.58 4.31 16.85
N THR A 185 -1.89 3.53 15.81
CA THR A 185 -2.25 4.03 14.48
C THR A 185 -3.60 4.77 14.48
N PHE A 186 -4.51 4.43 15.40
CA PHE A 186 -5.78 5.13 15.58
C PHE A 186 -5.69 6.38 16.48
N LEU A 187 -4.55 6.61 17.14
CA LEU A 187 -4.32 7.74 18.04
C LEU A 187 -3.59 8.91 17.38
N ILE A 188 -3.12 8.73 16.14
CA ILE A 188 -2.38 9.71 15.34
C ILE A 188 -3.32 10.26 14.25
#